data_AF-A0A7W2EG78-F1
#
_entry.id   AF-A0A7W2EG78-F1
#
_cell.length_a   1.000
_cell.length_b   1.000
_cell.length_c   1.000
_cell.angle_alpha   90.00
_cell.angle_beta   90.00
_cell.angle_gamma   90.00
#
_symmetry.space_group_name_H-M   'P 1'
#
loop_
_entity.id
_entity.type
_entity.pdbx_description
1 polymer ?
#
loop_
_entity_poly.entity_id
_entity_poly.type
_entity_poly.pdbx_seq_one_letter_code
_entity_poly.pdbx_strand_id
1 'polypeptide(L)'
;MKGTKIVASFTRITHVVVYSITALFMTGCNKTLDFRNAEISNNKIYESGGNEGFSGKITNLPLNKMPVAKIEKLTRLMSNVSKDKTLSSAIGMNALTAISGNDFGKIVCDAEVSDGFLDGEANCKVLQSPEPLFKLHFSKNVMEGAVVVYDLKRKGNVIAEANFRNGELDGESKIYSYGTSKLIHHVGWEGGLATGLEEQFDESTGKLIFSGTLKSGAYDGVVTKYSPDGAIIEKTNWVSGKAEVAVENSAPKVASNEACVDLWMNKHRQQVGQDAMISTEQIDEWTSWCKQGKMP
;
A
#
# COMPACT_ATOMS: atom_id res chain seq x y z
N MET A 1 -74.01 40.10 -52.98
CA MET A 1 -72.69 39.67 -53.51
C MET A 1 -71.59 40.05 -52.54
N LYS A 2 -71.07 39.06 -51.79
CA LYS A 2 -69.75 39.01 -51.16
C LYS A 2 -69.61 37.57 -50.65
N GLY A 3 -68.72 36.81 -51.27
CA GLY A 3 -68.54 35.39 -51.02
C GLY A 3 -67.68 35.14 -49.78
N THR A 4 -68.06 34.13 -49.00
CA THR A 4 -67.26 33.62 -47.89
C THR A 4 -66.92 32.16 -48.18
N LYS A 5 -65.63 31.89 -48.38
CA LYS A 5 -65.04 30.56 -48.56
C LYS A 5 -65.09 29.81 -47.22
N ILE A 6 -65.56 28.56 -47.26
CA ILE A 6 -65.46 27.60 -46.15
C ILE A 6 -64.04 27.03 -46.19
N VAL A 7 -63.27 27.19 -45.10
CA VAL A 7 -61.98 26.52 -44.89
C VAL A 7 -62.21 25.42 -43.86
N ALA A 8 -62.04 24.16 -44.27
CA ALA A 8 -62.07 23.01 -43.37
C ALA A 8 -60.74 22.91 -42.61
N SER A 9 -60.79 22.99 -41.28
CA SER A 9 -59.66 22.76 -40.39
C SER A 9 -59.53 21.27 -40.10
N PHE A 10 -58.47 20.62 -40.61
CA PHE A 10 -58.08 19.27 -40.24
C PHE A 10 -57.21 19.32 -38.97
N THR A 11 -57.78 18.96 -37.83
CA THR A 11 -57.02 18.78 -36.58
C THR A 11 -56.35 17.41 -36.61
N ARG A 12 -55.03 17.35 -36.76
CA ARG A 12 -54.24 16.12 -36.58
C ARG A 12 -54.16 15.80 -35.08
N ILE A 13 -54.76 14.68 -34.67
CA ILE A 13 -54.59 14.12 -33.33
C ILE A 13 -53.29 13.32 -33.33
N THR A 14 -52.25 13.86 -32.70
CA THR A 14 -50.98 13.16 -32.49
C THR A 14 -51.16 12.21 -31.29
N HIS A 15 -51.11 10.90 -31.52
CA HIS A 15 -51.09 9.91 -30.45
C HIS A 15 -49.73 9.94 -29.76
N VAL A 16 -49.68 10.43 -28.52
CA VAL A 16 -48.52 10.29 -27.64
C VAL A 16 -48.62 8.91 -26.99
N VAL A 17 -47.86 7.95 -27.51
CA VAL A 17 -47.68 6.64 -26.87
C VAL A 17 -46.71 6.85 -25.69
N VAL A 18 -47.27 6.93 -24.48
CA VAL A 18 -46.49 6.95 -23.24
C VAL A 18 -46.04 5.51 -22.99
N TYR A 19 -44.78 5.21 -23.29
CA TYR A 19 -44.13 4.00 -22.80
C TYR A 19 -43.92 4.15 -21.30
N SER A 20 -44.82 3.56 -20.52
CA SER A 20 -44.63 3.37 -19.08
C SER A 20 -43.43 2.44 -18.88
N ILE A 21 -42.25 3.00 -18.65
CA ILE A 21 -41.09 2.24 -18.15
C ILE A 21 -41.46 1.80 -16.75
N THR A 22 -41.92 0.55 -16.62
CA THR A 22 -42.10 -0.09 -15.32
C THR A 22 -40.69 -0.36 -14.79
N ALA A 23 -40.16 0.58 -14.01
CA ALA A 23 -38.98 0.31 -13.20
C ALA A 23 -39.37 -0.74 -12.17
N LEU A 24 -39.06 -2.01 -12.44
CA LEU A 24 -38.99 -3.03 -11.40
C LEU A 24 -37.86 -2.61 -10.47
N PHE A 25 -38.21 -1.89 -9.41
CA PHE A 25 -37.42 -1.91 -8.19
C PHE A 25 -37.52 -3.33 -7.65
N MET A 26 -36.58 -4.18 -8.07
CA MET A 26 -36.29 -5.43 -7.37
C MET A 26 -35.90 -5.02 -5.96
N THR A 27 -36.87 -5.07 -5.05
CA THR A 27 -36.61 -5.06 -3.62
C THR A 27 -35.73 -6.26 -3.34
N GLY A 28 -34.41 -6.06 -3.33
CA GLY A 28 -33.47 -7.10 -2.96
C GLY A 28 -33.86 -7.57 -1.57
N CYS A 29 -34.44 -8.76 -1.47
CA CYS A 29 -34.60 -9.42 -0.19
C CYS A 29 -33.21 -9.47 0.43
N ASN A 30 -33.09 -8.98 1.66
CA ASN A 30 -31.87 -9.00 2.46
C ASN A 30 -31.57 -10.45 2.92
N LYS A 31 -31.52 -11.40 1.97
CA LYS A 31 -31.26 -12.81 2.20
C LYS A 31 -29.87 -12.97 2.77
N THR A 32 -29.73 -13.84 3.75
CA THR A 32 -28.45 -14.20 4.34
C THR A 32 -28.19 -15.69 4.14
N LEU A 33 -27.02 -16.03 3.60
CA LEU A 33 -26.56 -17.40 3.37
C LEU A 33 -25.32 -17.67 4.21
N ASP A 34 -25.40 -18.59 5.17
CA ASP A 34 -24.19 -19.10 5.84
C ASP A 34 -23.39 -19.97 4.86
N PHE A 35 -22.07 -19.76 4.78
CA PHE A 35 -21.21 -20.50 3.85
C PHE A 35 -21.31 -22.03 3.97
N ARG A 36 -21.70 -22.57 5.14
CA ARG A 36 -21.95 -24.02 5.30
C ARG A 36 -23.07 -24.55 4.41
N ASN A 37 -23.97 -23.68 3.95
CA ASN A 37 -25.08 -24.01 3.07
C ASN A 37 -24.85 -23.47 1.64
N ALA A 38 -23.63 -23.03 1.32
CA ALA A 38 -23.28 -22.47 0.02
C ALA A 38 -22.47 -23.46 -0.81
N GLU A 39 -22.65 -23.39 -2.12
CA GLU A 39 -21.83 -24.09 -3.11
C GLU A 39 -21.13 -23.06 -4.00
N ILE A 40 -19.83 -23.30 -4.28
CA ILE A 40 -19.08 -22.50 -5.24
C ILE A 40 -18.84 -23.34 -6.48
N SER A 41 -19.36 -22.88 -7.61
CA SER A 41 -19.18 -23.51 -8.92
C SER A 41 -18.84 -22.44 -9.94
N ASN A 42 -17.79 -22.64 -10.74
CA ASN A 42 -17.32 -21.67 -11.74
C ASN A 42 -17.16 -20.24 -11.20
N ASN A 43 -16.61 -20.11 -9.97
CA ASN A 43 -16.43 -18.84 -9.25
C ASN A 43 -17.74 -18.09 -8.93
N LYS A 44 -18.91 -18.72 -9.08
CA LYS A 44 -20.19 -18.21 -8.62
C LYS A 44 -20.62 -18.90 -7.34
N ILE A 45 -21.30 -18.16 -6.49
CA ILE A 45 -21.87 -18.60 -5.21
C ILE A 45 -23.34 -18.94 -5.43
N TYR A 46 -23.74 -20.11 -4.93
CA TYR A 46 -25.10 -20.62 -4.99
C TYR A 46 -25.56 -21.04 -3.59
N GLU A 47 -26.87 -20.98 -3.31
CA GLU A 47 -27.46 -21.76 -2.23
C GLU A 47 -27.34 -23.26 -2.58
N SER A 48 -27.08 -24.14 -1.60
CA SER A 48 -26.91 -25.58 -1.87
C SER A 48 -28.14 -26.17 -2.56
N GLY A 49 -27.91 -26.92 -3.65
CA GLY A 49 -28.96 -27.44 -4.52
C GLY A 49 -29.66 -26.39 -5.41
N GLY A 50 -29.28 -25.12 -5.33
CA GLY A 50 -29.79 -24.04 -6.17
C GLY A 50 -29.08 -23.96 -7.52
N ASN A 51 -29.80 -23.49 -8.54
CA ASN A 51 -29.26 -23.30 -9.90
C ASN A 51 -29.09 -21.82 -10.28
N GLU A 52 -29.56 -20.90 -9.44
CA GLU A 52 -29.47 -19.45 -9.66
C GLU A 52 -28.36 -18.86 -8.78
N GLY A 53 -27.62 -17.89 -9.32
CA GLY A 53 -26.58 -17.20 -8.58
C GLY A 53 -27.17 -16.49 -7.35
N PHE A 54 -26.58 -16.75 -6.18
CA PHE A 54 -27.05 -16.16 -4.93
C PHE A 54 -26.95 -14.63 -4.97
N SER A 55 -27.98 -13.95 -4.48
CA SER A 55 -27.97 -12.49 -4.30
C SER A 55 -28.40 -12.15 -2.89
N GLY A 56 -27.56 -11.42 -2.15
CA GLY A 56 -27.73 -11.13 -0.73
C GLY A 56 -26.40 -11.10 0.01
N LYS A 57 -26.44 -11.37 1.31
CA LYS A 57 -25.24 -11.42 2.16
C LYS A 57 -24.81 -12.86 2.39
N ILE A 58 -23.58 -13.21 2.07
CA ILE A 58 -22.98 -14.48 2.51
C ILE A 58 -22.21 -14.24 3.82
N THR A 59 -22.29 -15.17 4.77
CA THR A 59 -21.55 -15.11 6.04
C THR A 59 -20.56 -16.25 6.17
N ASN A 60 -19.48 -16.00 6.91
CA ASN A 60 -18.44 -16.99 7.19
C ASN A 60 -17.75 -17.59 5.93
N LEU A 61 -17.70 -16.85 4.81
CA LEU A 61 -17.00 -17.25 3.59
C LEU A 61 -15.48 -17.31 3.85
N PRO A 62 -14.80 -18.46 3.72
CA PRO A 62 -13.36 -18.54 3.96
C PRO A 62 -12.56 -17.63 3.02
N LEU A 63 -11.57 -16.92 3.56
CA LEU A 63 -10.74 -15.98 2.77
C LEU A 63 -10.07 -16.66 1.57
N ASN A 64 -9.66 -17.93 1.71
CA ASN A 64 -9.03 -18.71 0.64
C ASN A 64 -10.00 -19.13 -0.49
N LYS A 65 -11.29 -18.87 -0.36
CA LYS A 65 -12.30 -19.02 -1.42
C LYS A 65 -12.58 -17.71 -2.16
N MET A 66 -11.95 -16.61 -1.74
CA MET A 66 -12.13 -15.29 -2.34
C MET A 66 -10.94 -14.93 -3.25
N PRO A 67 -11.15 -14.11 -4.30
CA PRO A 67 -10.11 -13.70 -5.23
C PRO A 67 -9.23 -12.57 -4.66
N VAL A 68 -8.55 -12.84 -3.55
CA VAL A 68 -7.78 -11.85 -2.77
C VAL A 68 -6.27 -11.96 -2.93
N ALA A 69 -5.75 -12.79 -3.83
CA ALA A 69 -4.30 -13.05 -3.96
C ALA A 69 -3.47 -11.77 -4.10
N LYS A 70 -3.98 -10.76 -4.81
CA LYS A 70 -3.27 -9.49 -5.04
C LYS A 70 -3.12 -8.62 -3.78
N ILE A 71 -3.82 -8.93 -2.68
CA ILE A 71 -3.61 -8.26 -1.39
C ILE A 71 -2.22 -8.53 -0.81
N GLU A 72 -1.56 -9.62 -1.22
CA GLU A 72 -0.20 -9.97 -0.79
C GLU A 72 0.80 -8.82 -0.98
N LYS A 73 0.65 -8.05 -2.07
CA LYS A 73 1.52 -6.92 -2.36
C LYS A 73 1.45 -5.85 -1.26
N LEU A 74 0.24 -5.52 -0.81
CA LEU A 74 0.01 -4.59 0.28
C LEU A 74 0.54 -5.15 1.60
N THR A 75 0.22 -6.40 1.94
CA THR A 75 0.62 -6.99 3.24
C THR A 75 2.13 -7.18 3.34
N ARG A 76 2.82 -7.47 2.24
CA ARG A 76 4.29 -7.51 2.18
C ARG A 76 4.90 -6.13 2.38
N LEU A 77 4.34 -5.09 1.76
CA LEU A 77 4.79 -3.72 2.00
C LEU A 77 4.62 -3.34 3.48
N MET A 78 3.46 -3.63 4.07
CA MET A 78 3.21 -3.42 5.50
C MET A 78 4.29 -4.07 6.37
N SER A 79 4.57 -5.36 6.14
CA SER A 79 5.59 -6.08 6.92
C SER A 79 6.99 -5.48 6.77
N ASN A 80 7.33 -5.01 5.56
CA ASN A 80 8.63 -4.41 5.30
C ASN A 80 8.79 -3.03 5.96
N VAL A 81 7.73 -2.22 5.96
CA VAL A 81 7.72 -0.88 6.54
C VAL A 81 7.66 -0.93 8.06
N SER A 82 6.70 -1.67 8.62
CA SER A 82 6.47 -1.70 10.08
C SER A 82 7.42 -2.63 10.82
N LYS A 83 8.07 -3.57 10.11
CA LYS A 83 8.82 -4.71 10.66
C LYS A 83 7.98 -5.64 11.54
N ASP A 84 6.67 -5.43 11.62
CA ASP A 84 5.73 -6.29 12.33
C ASP A 84 5.29 -7.45 11.43
N LYS A 85 5.38 -8.68 11.95
CA LYS A 85 5.03 -9.92 11.22
C LYS A 85 3.67 -10.49 11.63
N THR A 86 2.95 -9.87 12.56
CA THR A 86 1.70 -10.38 13.14
C THR A 86 0.67 -10.68 12.05
N LEU A 87 0.47 -9.75 11.11
CA LEU A 87 -0.48 -9.93 10.01
C LEU A 87 -0.03 -11.05 9.05
N SER A 88 1.23 -11.05 8.61
CA SER A 88 1.76 -12.09 7.73
C SER A 88 1.69 -13.48 8.38
N SER A 89 1.93 -13.58 9.68
CA SER A 89 1.81 -14.83 10.43
C SER A 89 0.35 -15.29 10.49
N ALA A 90 -0.61 -14.39 10.70
CA ALA A 90 -2.03 -14.75 10.69
C ALA A 90 -2.52 -15.23 9.31
N ILE A 91 -2.08 -14.57 8.23
CA ILE A 91 -2.37 -15.01 6.86
C ILE A 91 -1.74 -16.38 6.57
N GLY A 92 -0.49 -16.58 7.00
CA GLY A 92 0.20 -17.88 6.89
C GLY A 92 -0.51 -18.99 7.67
N MET A 93 -0.97 -18.70 8.89
CA MET A 93 -1.79 -19.63 9.68
C MET A 93 -3.10 -19.96 8.99
N ASN A 94 -3.80 -18.98 8.41
CA ASN A 94 -5.00 -19.21 7.60
C ASN A 94 -4.73 -20.10 6.37
N ALA A 95 -3.57 -19.97 5.73
CA ALA A 95 -3.20 -20.88 4.64
C ALA A 95 -2.98 -22.32 5.16
N LEU A 96 -2.41 -22.48 6.36
CA LEU A 96 -2.20 -23.79 6.97
C LEU A 96 -3.52 -24.47 7.40
N THR A 97 -4.50 -23.73 7.90
CA THR A 97 -5.81 -24.30 8.28
C THR A 97 -6.56 -24.91 7.10
N ALA A 98 -6.40 -24.35 5.91
CA ALA A 98 -6.95 -24.90 4.68
C ALA A 98 -6.41 -26.32 4.35
N ILE A 99 -5.24 -26.67 4.90
CA ILE A 99 -4.59 -27.97 4.70
C ILE A 99 -4.85 -28.90 5.90
N SER A 100 -4.75 -28.38 7.13
CA SER A 100 -4.86 -29.20 8.34
C SER A 100 -6.30 -29.55 8.73
N GLY A 101 -7.30 -28.82 8.21
CA GLY A 101 -8.71 -29.02 8.54
C GLY A 101 -9.13 -28.56 9.94
N ASN A 102 -8.24 -27.93 10.70
CA ASN A 102 -8.60 -27.27 11.96
C ASN A 102 -9.05 -25.82 11.72
N ASP A 103 -9.87 -25.27 12.61
CA ASP A 103 -10.41 -23.91 12.48
C ASP A 103 -9.51 -22.83 13.14
N PHE A 104 -8.37 -23.21 13.71
CA PHE A 104 -7.52 -22.29 14.49
C PHE A 104 -6.79 -21.29 13.59
N GLY A 105 -7.14 -20.01 13.67
CA GLY A 105 -6.54 -18.96 12.85
C GLY A 105 -7.12 -18.86 11.43
N LYS A 106 -8.22 -19.57 11.14
CA LYS A 106 -8.99 -19.43 9.91
C LYS A 106 -9.55 -18.02 9.81
N ILE A 107 -9.46 -17.40 8.64
CA ILE A 107 -10.02 -16.09 8.33
C ILE A 107 -11.28 -16.30 7.50
N VAL A 108 -12.38 -15.69 7.95
CA VAL A 108 -13.68 -15.76 7.29
C VAL A 108 -14.21 -14.35 7.05
N CYS A 109 -15.04 -14.20 6.03
CA CYS A 109 -15.58 -12.93 5.60
C CYS A 109 -17.10 -13.00 5.49
N ASP A 110 -17.76 -11.93 5.90
CA ASP A 110 -19.13 -11.65 5.55
C ASP A 110 -19.11 -10.72 4.33
N ALA A 111 -19.76 -11.10 3.23
CA ALA A 111 -19.64 -10.40 1.96
C ALA A 111 -20.99 -10.20 1.25
N GLU A 112 -21.08 -9.14 0.46
CA GLU A 112 -22.19 -8.88 -0.45
C GLU A 112 -22.01 -9.65 -1.76
N VAL A 113 -23.11 -10.26 -2.23
CA VAL A 113 -23.14 -11.11 -3.42
C VAL A 113 -24.30 -10.69 -4.31
N SER A 114 -24.06 -10.61 -5.62
CA SER A 114 -25.05 -10.31 -6.65
C SER A 114 -24.87 -11.28 -7.82
N ASP A 115 -25.92 -12.00 -8.21
CA ASP A 115 -25.91 -13.06 -9.25
C ASP A 115 -24.76 -14.09 -9.08
N GLY A 116 -24.47 -14.42 -7.82
CA GLY A 116 -23.41 -15.34 -7.42
C GLY A 116 -21.99 -14.74 -7.43
N PHE A 117 -21.82 -13.49 -7.83
CA PHE A 117 -20.53 -12.79 -7.77
C PHE A 117 -20.40 -11.97 -6.49
N LEU A 118 -19.21 -11.94 -5.89
CA LEU A 118 -18.88 -10.93 -4.88
C LEU A 118 -18.99 -9.55 -5.52
N ASP A 119 -19.91 -8.72 -5.02
CA ASP A 119 -20.27 -7.43 -5.62
C ASP A 119 -20.76 -6.51 -4.49
N GLY A 120 -19.84 -5.71 -3.96
CA GLY A 120 -20.04 -4.89 -2.77
C GLY A 120 -18.97 -5.13 -1.69
N GLU A 121 -19.31 -4.81 -0.45
CA GLU A 121 -18.39 -4.89 0.69
C GLU A 121 -18.16 -6.33 1.18
N ALA A 122 -16.94 -6.60 1.65
CA ALA A 122 -16.61 -7.79 2.41
C ALA A 122 -15.81 -7.45 3.68
N ASN A 123 -16.32 -7.90 4.83
CA ASN A 123 -15.73 -7.69 6.14
C ASN A 123 -15.16 -9.01 6.66
N CYS A 124 -13.84 -9.11 6.74
CA CYS A 124 -13.13 -10.31 7.15
C CYS A 124 -12.63 -10.21 8.59
N LYS A 125 -12.58 -11.36 9.28
CA LYS A 125 -12.10 -11.50 10.65
C LYS A 125 -11.46 -12.88 10.85
N VAL A 126 -10.62 -13.00 11.87
CA VAL A 126 -10.24 -14.34 12.36
C VAL A 126 -11.48 -15.00 12.94
N LEU A 127 -11.73 -16.26 12.59
CA LEU A 127 -12.86 -17.04 13.06
C LEU A 127 -12.86 -17.02 14.60
N GLN A 128 -14.04 -16.83 15.21
CA GLN A 128 -14.24 -16.63 16.65
C GLN A 128 -13.72 -15.29 17.23
N SER A 129 -13.04 -14.45 16.45
CA SER A 129 -12.75 -13.06 16.84
C SER A 129 -13.91 -12.14 16.42
N PRO A 130 -14.37 -11.22 17.28
CA PRO A 130 -15.32 -10.18 16.88
C PRO A 130 -14.65 -9.03 16.11
N GLU A 131 -13.31 -8.97 16.10
CA GLU A 131 -12.57 -7.84 15.55
C GLU A 131 -12.38 -7.98 14.03
N PRO A 132 -12.61 -6.89 13.26
CA PRO A 132 -12.32 -6.90 11.84
C PRO A 132 -10.81 -7.04 11.63
N LEU A 133 -10.44 -7.70 10.54
CA LEU A 133 -9.09 -7.84 10.03
C LEU A 133 -8.94 -7.11 8.70
N PHE A 134 -9.88 -7.33 7.79
CA PHE A 134 -9.94 -6.63 6.51
C PHE A 134 -11.34 -6.08 6.27
N LYS A 135 -11.40 -4.88 5.69
CA LYS A 135 -12.52 -4.43 4.87
C LYS A 135 -12.06 -4.38 3.44
N LEU A 136 -12.78 -5.08 2.58
CA LEU A 136 -12.52 -5.22 1.16
C LEU A 136 -13.76 -4.77 0.40
N HIS A 137 -13.60 -4.44 -0.87
CA HIS A 137 -14.70 -4.18 -1.78
C HIS A 137 -14.45 -4.90 -3.10
N PHE A 138 -15.52 -5.41 -3.69
CA PHE A 138 -15.50 -6.17 -4.92
C PHE A 138 -16.50 -5.60 -5.91
N SER A 139 -16.15 -5.65 -7.20
CA SER A 139 -17.12 -5.57 -8.29
C SER A 139 -17.00 -6.84 -9.12
N LYS A 140 -18.07 -7.65 -9.15
CA LYS A 140 -18.14 -8.91 -9.90
C LYS A 140 -16.90 -9.81 -9.75
N ASN A 141 -16.56 -10.19 -8.51
CA ASN A 141 -15.38 -10.99 -8.14
C ASN A 141 -14.01 -10.32 -8.37
N VAL A 142 -13.95 -9.04 -8.71
CA VAL A 142 -12.69 -8.29 -8.84
C VAL A 142 -12.57 -7.30 -7.70
N MET A 143 -11.42 -7.26 -7.01
CA MET A 143 -11.20 -6.24 -5.98
C MET A 143 -11.24 -4.85 -6.63
N GLU A 144 -12.10 -3.99 -6.12
CA GLU A 144 -12.39 -2.66 -6.66
C GLU A 144 -12.70 -1.75 -5.47
N GLY A 145 -12.11 -0.56 -5.39
CA GLY A 145 -12.34 0.36 -4.29
C GLY A 145 -11.45 0.12 -3.07
N ALA A 146 -11.89 0.69 -1.94
CA ALA A 146 -11.09 0.83 -0.74
C ALA A 146 -10.82 -0.50 -0.04
N VAL A 147 -9.59 -0.64 0.48
CA VAL A 147 -9.16 -1.71 1.37
C VAL A 147 -8.66 -1.10 2.66
N VAL A 148 -9.16 -1.60 3.79
CA VAL A 148 -8.71 -1.20 5.13
C VAL A 148 -8.24 -2.44 5.87
N VAL A 149 -7.05 -2.35 6.48
CA VAL A 149 -6.46 -3.41 7.27
C VAL A 149 -6.41 -2.98 8.74
N TYR A 150 -6.87 -3.87 9.62
CA TYR A 150 -6.97 -3.62 11.05
C TYR A 150 -5.94 -4.45 11.83
N ASP A 151 -5.51 -3.90 12.96
CA ASP A 151 -4.62 -4.57 13.91
C ASP A 151 -5.34 -5.75 14.58
N LEU A 152 -4.69 -6.90 14.59
CA LEU A 152 -5.18 -8.11 15.25
C LEU A 152 -5.15 -8.02 16.78
N LYS A 153 -4.28 -7.16 17.34
CA LYS A 153 -4.07 -7.02 18.79
C LYS A 153 -4.86 -5.86 19.37
N ARG A 154 -5.05 -4.78 18.60
CA ARG A 154 -5.71 -3.55 19.06
C ARG A 154 -7.01 -3.31 18.30
N LYS A 155 -8.13 -3.57 18.99
CA LYS A 155 -9.49 -3.38 18.50
C LYS A 155 -9.67 -2.06 17.75
N GLY A 156 -10.15 -2.15 16.51
CA GLY A 156 -10.50 -1.02 15.66
C GLY A 156 -9.31 -0.18 15.16
N ASN A 157 -8.07 -0.52 15.52
CA ASN A 157 -6.91 0.23 15.07
C ASN A 157 -6.62 -0.08 13.59
N VAL A 158 -6.63 0.94 12.74
CA VAL A 158 -6.24 0.84 11.33
C VAL A 158 -4.72 0.81 11.23
N ILE A 159 -4.18 -0.12 10.46
CA ILE A 159 -2.74 -0.30 10.22
C ILE A 159 -2.36 -0.15 8.75
N ALA A 160 -3.32 -0.23 7.84
CA ALA A 160 -3.15 0.21 6.47
C ALA A 160 -4.46 0.60 5.81
N GLU A 161 -4.37 1.50 4.85
CA GLU A 161 -5.41 1.89 3.92
C GLU A 161 -4.83 1.84 2.51
N ALA A 162 -5.59 1.34 1.55
CA ALA A 162 -5.23 1.32 0.15
C ALA A 162 -6.50 1.35 -0.70
N ASN A 163 -6.31 1.46 -2.01
CA ASN A 163 -7.39 1.37 -2.97
C ASN A 163 -7.00 0.40 -4.10
N PHE A 164 -7.99 -0.28 -4.65
CA PHE A 164 -7.81 -1.23 -5.75
C PHE A 164 -8.65 -0.80 -6.95
N ARG A 165 -8.14 -1.04 -8.16
CA ARG A 165 -8.89 -0.89 -9.40
C ARG A 165 -8.55 -2.05 -10.33
N ASN A 166 -9.57 -2.74 -10.85
CA ASN A 166 -9.39 -3.94 -11.68
C ASN A 166 -8.50 -5.01 -11.00
N GLY A 167 -8.61 -5.12 -9.67
CA GLY A 167 -7.84 -6.06 -8.86
C GLY A 167 -6.40 -5.64 -8.55
N GLU A 168 -5.89 -4.55 -9.12
CA GLU A 168 -4.54 -4.05 -8.82
C GLU A 168 -4.57 -2.91 -7.80
N LEU A 169 -3.50 -2.73 -7.02
CA LEU A 169 -3.33 -1.54 -6.18
C LEU A 169 -3.35 -0.29 -7.06
N ASP A 170 -4.15 0.70 -6.68
CA ASP A 170 -4.34 1.89 -7.49
C ASP A 170 -4.79 3.09 -6.65
N GLY A 171 -4.10 4.22 -6.79
CA GLY A 171 -4.24 5.37 -5.91
C GLY A 171 -3.19 5.37 -4.79
N GLU A 172 -3.51 5.96 -3.65
CA GLU A 172 -2.58 6.06 -2.52
C GLU A 172 -2.73 4.87 -1.57
N SER A 173 -1.61 4.38 -1.02
CA SER A 173 -1.62 3.52 0.17
C SER A 173 -0.96 4.20 1.34
N LYS A 174 -1.52 4.03 2.54
CA LYS A 174 -1.00 4.53 3.82
C LYS A 174 -0.78 3.36 4.77
N ILE A 175 0.33 3.40 5.49
CA ILE A 175 0.66 2.41 6.51
C ILE A 175 0.89 3.14 7.83
N TYR A 176 0.27 2.62 8.87
CA TYR A 176 0.29 3.20 10.20
C TYR A 176 1.05 2.28 11.17
N SER A 177 1.69 2.89 12.16
CA SER A 177 2.37 2.16 13.22
C SER A 177 1.37 1.31 14.04
N TYR A 178 1.80 0.09 14.36
CA TYR A 178 1.09 -0.82 15.25
C TYR A 178 1.15 -0.40 16.72
N GLY A 179 2.02 0.52 17.12
CA GLY A 179 2.14 0.99 18.50
C GLY A 179 1.50 2.36 18.73
N THR A 180 1.79 3.31 17.84
CA THR A 180 1.42 4.73 17.99
C THR A 180 0.25 5.16 17.12
N SER A 181 -0.16 4.32 16.15
CA SER A 181 -1.20 4.64 15.16
C SER A 181 -0.88 5.87 14.29
N LYS A 182 0.36 6.37 14.32
CA LYS A 182 0.84 7.44 13.45
C LYS A 182 1.11 6.89 12.04
N LEU A 183 0.95 7.74 11.03
CA LEU A 183 1.39 7.43 9.67
C LEU A 183 2.91 7.23 9.67
N ILE A 184 3.37 6.09 9.16
CA ILE A 184 4.79 5.77 9.04
C ILE A 184 5.26 5.62 7.61
N HIS A 185 4.33 5.47 6.65
CA HIS A 185 4.65 5.37 5.23
C HIS A 185 3.44 5.70 4.37
N HIS A 186 3.68 6.32 3.21
CA HIS A 186 2.72 6.36 2.12
C HIS A 186 3.43 6.28 0.76
N VAL A 187 2.69 5.81 -0.24
CA VAL A 187 3.15 5.72 -1.64
C VAL A 187 1.95 5.66 -2.59
N GLY A 188 2.11 6.22 -3.79
CA GLY A 188 1.13 6.13 -4.88
C GLY A 188 1.28 4.87 -5.74
N TRP A 189 0.20 4.49 -6.41
CA TRP A 189 0.10 3.30 -7.27
C TRP A 189 -0.71 3.60 -8.52
N GLU A 190 -0.29 3.00 -9.63
CA GLU A 190 -1.05 2.97 -10.88
C GLU A 190 -0.95 1.56 -11.49
N GLY A 191 -2.09 0.87 -11.61
CA GLY A 191 -2.13 -0.49 -12.17
C GLY A 191 -1.19 -1.47 -11.43
N GLY A 192 -1.08 -1.31 -10.11
CA GLY A 192 -0.23 -2.11 -9.26
C GLY A 192 1.22 -1.66 -9.22
N LEU A 193 1.68 -0.73 -10.05
CA LEU A 193 3.06 -0.24 -10.03
C LEU A 193 3.18 1.02 -9.18
N ALA A 194 4.18 1.06 -8.30
CA ALA A 194 4.39 2.23 -7.44
C ALA A 194 4.77 3.45 -8.29
N THR A 195 4.15 4.60 -8.02
CA THR A 195 4.38 5.83 -8.76
C THR A 195 4.14 7.07 -7.89
N GLY A 196 4.74 8.19 -8.28
CA GLY A 196 4.62 9.43 -7.54
C GLY A 196 5.58 9.48 -6.35
N LEU A 197 5.18 10.20 -5.31
CA LEU A 197 5.99 10.38 -4.11
C LEU A 197 5.80 9.21 -3.14
N GLU A 198 6.92 8.67 -2.66
CA GLU A 198 6.97 7.78 -1.50
C GLU A 198 7.61 8.53 -0.34
N GLU A 199 7.02 8.42 0.85
CA GLU A 199 7.60 8.98 2.08
C GLU A 199 7.54 7.96 3.21
N GLN A 200 8.55 7.98 4.07
CA GLN A 200 8.57 7.23 5.32
C GLN A 200 8.86 8.16 6.49
N PHE A 201 8.20 7.91 7.61
CA PHE A 201 8.29 8.71 8.83
C PHE A 201 8.78 7.86 9.99
N ASP A 202 9.57 8.47 10.87
CA ASP A 202 9.96 7.86 12.14
C ASP A 202 8.74 7.68 13.04
N GLU A 203 8.53 6.47 13.54
CA GLU A 203 7.33 6.10 14.31
C GLU A 203 7.20 6.89 15.62
N SER A 204 8.32 7.22 16.26
CA SER A 204 8.32 7.88 17.57
C SER A 204 8.07 9.38 17.42
N THR A 205 8.85 10.03 16.57
CA THR A 205 8.89 11.49 16.39
C THR A 205 7.91 12.00 15.33
N GLY A 206 7.54 11.17 14.36
CA GLY A 206 6.74 11.56 13.19
C GLY A 206 7.53 12.36 12.14
N LYS A 207 8.84 12.47 12.27
CA LYS A 207 9.69 13.19 11.31
C LYS A 207 9.92 12.37 10.05
N LEU A 208 10.03 13.05 8.91
CA LEU A 208 10.40 12.43 7.63
C LEU A 208 11.80 11.84 7.73
N ILE A 209 11.94 10.56 7.38
CA ILE A 209 13.22 9.83 7.37
C ILE A 209 13.62 9.35 5.98
N PHE A 210 12.67 9.32 5.05
CA PHE A 210 12.88 8.93 3.67
C PHE A 210 11.88 9.62 2.75
N SER A 211 12.34 10.05 1.58
CA SER A 211 11.48 10.50 0.48
C SER A 211 12.06 10.06 -0.86
N GLY A 212 11.22 9.62 -1.79
CA GLY A 212 11.65 9.18 -3.12
C GLY A 212 10.58 9.38 -4.19
N THR A 213 11.00 9.66 -5.42
CA THR A 213 10.09 9.72 -6.58
C THR A 213 10.12 8.41 -7.34
N LEU A 214 8.95 7.84 -7.62
CA LEU A 214 8.75 6.57 -8.31
C LEU A 214 8.04 6.77 -9.64
N LYS A 215 8.48 6.01 -10.65
CA LYS A 215 7.81 5.88 -11.95
C LYS A 215 7.77 4.41 -12.33
N SER A 216 6.56 3.90 -12.57
CA SER A 216 6.33 2.51 -13.02
C SER A 216 7.05 1.45 -12.16
N GLY A 217 7.08 1.66 -10.84
CA GLY A 217 7.65 0.72 -9.86
C GLY A 217 9.15 0.86 -9.60
N ALA A 218 9.83 1.83 -10.20
CA ALA A 218 11.26 2.08 -9.99
C ALA A 218 11.50 3.53 -9.57
N TYR A 219 12.55 3.78 -8.78
CA TYR A 219 12.94 5.17 -8.45
C TYR A 219 13.39 5.90 -9.71
N ASP A 220 12.78 7.06 -9.96
CA ASP A 220 13.03 7.91 -11.12
C ASP A 220 12.87 9.36 -10.67
N GLY A 221 14.01 10.01 -10.41
CA GLY A 221 14.12 11.29 -9.74
C GLY A 221 14.91 11.20 -8.44
N VAL A 222 14.69 12.17 -7.55
CA VAL A 222 15.48 12.31 -6.33
C VAL A 222 14.99 11.36 -5.25
N VAL A 223 15.94 10.67 -4.61
CA VAL A 223 15.74 9.93 -3.35
C VAL A 223 16.58 10.61 -2.26
N THR A 224 15.94 10.88 -1.12
CA THR A 224 16.56 11.56 0.02
C THR A 224 16.34 10.76 1.30
N LYS A 225 17.41 10.58 2.08
CA LYS A 225 17.35 10.02 3.44
C LYS A 225 17.70 11.09 4.45
N TYR A 226 16.99 11.08 5.57
CA TYR A 226 17.13 12.07 6.62
C TYR A 226 17.55 11.42 7.94
N SER A 227 18.31 12.15 8.74
CA SER A 227 18.62 11.78 10.13
C SER A 227 17.42 12.06 11.05
N PRO A 228 17.40 11.48 12.27
CA PRO A 228 16.31 11.71 13.22
C PRO A 228 16.11 13.19 13.64
N ASP A 229 17.12 14.03 13.49
CA ASP A 229 17.01 15.48 13.72
C ASP A 229 16.39 16.23 12.53
N GLY A 230 16.41 15.63 11.33
CA GLY A 230 15.87 16.18 10.07
C GLY A 230 16.94 16.60 9.06
N ALA A 231 18.22 16.43 9.36
CA ALA A 231 19.29 16.73 8.40
C ALA A 231 19.32 15.72 7.25
N ILE A 232 19.76 16.13 6.06
CA ILE A 232 19.92 15.21 4.93
C ILE A 232 21.19 14.38 5.16
N ILE A 233 21.05 13.06 5.23
CA ILE A 233 22.17 12.11 5.28
C ILE A 233 22.61 11.74 3.87
N GLU A 234 21.64 11.54 2.97
CA GLU A 234 21.91 11.08 1.61
C GLU A 234 20.91 11.72 0.65
N LYS A 235 21.38 12.16 -0.51
CA LYS A 235 20.54 12.63 -1.60
C LYS A 235 21.12 12.15 -2.92
N THR A 236 20.37 11.32 -3.63
CA THR A 236 20.82 10.63 -4.84
C THR A 236 19.79 10.80 -5.94
N ASN A 237 20.23 11.09 -7.17
CA ASN A 237 19.34 11.09 -8.32
C ASN A 237 19.25 9.67 -8.89
N TRP A 238 18.07 9.24 -9.30
CA TRP A 238 17.83 7.90 -9.84
C TRP A 238 17.19 8.01 -11.22
N VAL A 239 17.60 7.14 -12.14
CA VAL A 239 16.96 6.98 -13.44
C VAL A 239 16.59 5.53 -13.61
N SER A 240 15.29 5.26 -13.71
CA SER A 240 14.75 3.91 -13.93
C SER A 240 15.32 2.85 -12.98
N GLY A 241 15.36 3.17 -11.68
CA GLY A 241 15.78 2.25 -10.62
C GLY A 241 17.30 2.11 -10.47
N LYS A 242 18.09 2.93 -11.15
CA LYS A 242 19.55 3.00 -10.96
C LYS A 242 19.92 4.36 -10.42
N ALA A 243 20.63 4.37 -9.29
CA ALA A 243 21.26 5.58 -8.80
C ALA A 243 22.22 6.11 -9.87
N GLU A 244 21.98 7.33 -10.34
CA GLU A 244 23.05 8.10 -10.94
C GLU A 244 24.07 8.33 -9.83
N VAL A 245 25.28 7.81 -10.05
CA VAL A 245 26.41 8.15 -9.20
C VAL A 245 26.41 9.66 -9.15
N ALA A 246 26.28 10.24 -7.95
CA ALA A 246 26.42 11.67 -7.79
C ALA A 246 27.68 12.06 -8.55
N VAL A 247 27.54 12.86 -9.61
CA VAL A 247 28.67 13.63 -10.13
C VAL A 247 28.93 14.65 -9.04
N GLU A 248 29.51 14.17 -7.94
CA GLU A 248 30.36 14.97 -7.09
C GLU A 248 31.40 15.50 -8.06
N ASN A 249 31.39 16.82 -8.25
CA ASN A 249 32.45 17.51 -8.97
C ASN A 249 33.77 16.83 -8.61
N SER A 250 34.45 16.33 -9.64
CA SER A 250 35.70 15.61 -9.50
C SER A 250 36.69 16.40 -8.65
N ALA A 251 36.79 16.02 -7.38
CA ALA A 251 38.03 16.07 -6.62
C ALA A 251 38.43 14.60 -6.34
N PRO A 252 39.70 14.21 -6.52
CA PRO A 252 40.07 12.81 -6.54
C PRO A 252 39.91 12.18 -5.16
N LYS A 253 39.47 10.91 -5.15
CA LYS A 253 39.53 10.00 -4.00
C LYS A 253 40.92 9.98 -3.35
N VAL A 254 41.14 10.80 -2.31
CA VAL A 254 42.23 10.66 -1.33
C VAL A 254 41.75 11.10 0.08
N ALA A 255 40.56 10.66 0.51
CA ALA A 255 40.10 10.90 1.87
C ALA A 255 40.43 9.69 2.76
N SER A 256 41.67 9.62 3.27
CA SER A 256 41.98 8.84 4.49
C SER A 256 43.31 9.22 5.14
N ASN A 257 44.30 9.69 4.37
CA ASN A 257 45.64 9.95 4.90
C ASN A 257 45.91 11.43 5.19
N GLU A 258 45.43 12.37 4.36
CA GLU A 258 45.69 13.80 4.56
C GLU A 258 44.99 14.35 5.80
N ALA A 259 43.70 14.05 5.98
CA ALA A 259 42.96 14.40 7.19
C ALA A 259 43.53 13.74 8.47
N CYS A 260 44.15 12.57 8.35
CA CYS A 260 44.83 11.92 9.48
C CYS A 260 46.16 12.62 9.81
N VAL A 261 46.93 13.03 8.80
CA VAL A 261 48.17 13.81 8.96
C VAL A 261 47.86 15.18 9.58
N ASP A 262 46.76 15.83 9.22
CA ASP A 262 46.32 17.10 9.81
C ASP A 262 46.08 17.00 11.33
N LEU A 263 45.54 15.86 11.80
CA LEU A 263 45.33 15.63 13.23
C LEU A 263 46.68 15.54 13.97
N TRP A 264 47.69 14.90 13.37
CA TRP A 264 49.04 14.82 13.93
C TRP A 264 49.73 16.19 13.92
N MET A 265 49.58 16.96 12.84
CA MET A 265 50.07 18.35 12.76
C MET A 265 49.47 19.23 13.84
N ASN A 266 48.15 19.13 14.07
CA ASN A 266 47.45 19.89 15.10
C ASN A 266 47.89 19.49 16.51
N LYS A 267 48.01 18.19 16.80
CA LYS A 267 48.52 17.71 18.09
C LYS A 267 49.96 18.18 18.34
N HIS A 268 50.82 18.14 17.33
CA HIS A 268 52.20 18.63 17.44
C HIS A 268 52.24 20.13 17.77
N ARG A 269 51.44 20.94 17.07
CA ARG A 269 51.32 22.39 17.34
C ARG A 269 50.71 22.71 18.71
N GLN A 270 49.83 21.86 19.24
CA GLN A 270 49.34 22.00 20.63
C GLN A 270 50.44 21.73 21.67
N GLN A 271 51.37 20.82 21.37
CA GLN A 271 52.44 20.44 22.30
C GLN A 271 53.66 21.37 22.22
N VAL A 272 53.98 21.87 21.04
CA VAL A 272 55.23 22.60 20.77
C VAL A 272 54.99 24.09 20.47
N GLY A 273 53.74 24.50 20.23
CA GLY A 273 53.33 25.87 19.92
C GLY A 273 52.76 26.01 18.51
N GLN A 274 51.84 26.96 18.31
CA GLN A 274 51.12 27.09 17.04
C GLN A 274 52.02 27.44 15.85
N ASP A 275 53.15 28.11 16.12
CA ASP A 275 54.14 28.52 15.11
C ASP A 275 55.26 27.47 14.90
N ALA A 276 55.12 26.26 15.45
CA ALA A 276 56.10 25.19 15.28
C ALA A 276 56.28 24.84 13.79
N MET A 277 57.53 24.90 13.31
CA MET A 277 57.89 24.45 11.98
C MET A 277 57.78 22.92 11.89
N ILE A 278 57.08 22.44 10.86
CA ILE A 278 56.89 21.02 10.58
C ILE A 278 57.73 20.70 9.35
N SER A 279 58.66 19.76 9.48
CA SER A 279 59.53 19.32 8.38
C SER A 279 58.84 18.28 7.49
N THR A 280 59.31 18.15 6.25
CA THR A 280 58.82 17.13 5.30
C THR A 280 58.98 15.71 5.85
N GLU A 281 60.07 15.43 6.59
CA GLU A 281 60.32 14.12 7.19
C GLU A 281 59.25 13.73 8.23
N GLN A 282 58.78 14.70 9.02
CA GLN A 282 57.69 14.48 9.99
C GLN A 282 56.36 14.20 9.28
N ILE A 283 56.11 14.88 8.16
CA ILE A 283 54.90 14.65 7.36
C ILE A 283 54.91 13.26 6.75
N ASP A 284 56.06 12.80 6.24
CA ASP A 284 56.21 11.46 5.68
C ASP A 284 56.01 10.36 6.75
N GLU A 285 56.52 10.59 7.96
CA GLU A 285 56.33 9.69 9.09
C GLU A 285 54.84 9.57 9.47
N TRP A 286 54.14 10.70 9.64
CA TRP A 286 52.70 10.69 9.96
C TRP A 286 51.87 10.07 8.84
N THR A 287 52.26 10.30 7.58
CA THR A 287 51.62 9.65 6.43
C THR A 287 51.76 8.12 6.50
N SER A 288 52.91 7.62 6.94
CA SER A 288 53.13 6.18 7.18
C SER A 288 52.28 5.65 8.34
N TRP A 289 52.14 6.41 9.43
CA TRP A 289 51.29 6.06 10.55
C TRP A 289 49.81 5.99 10.17
N CYS A 290 49.33 6.94 9.38
CA CYS A 290 47.97 6.96 8.86
C CYS A 290 47.68 5.75 7.97
N LYS A 291 48.63 5.35 7.11
CA LYS A 291 48.53 4.09 6.32
C LYS A 291 48.47 2.84 7.19
N GLN A 292 48.99 2.90 8.42
CA GLN A 292 48.92 1.83 9.42
C GLN A 292 47.70 1.95 10.34
N GLY A 293 46.80 2.92 10.10
CA GLY A 293 45.59 3.15 10.91
C GLY A 293 45.85 3.80 12.28
N LYS A 294 47.03 4.38 12.51
CA LYS A 294 47.36 5.06 13.78
C LYS A 294 46.83 6.49 13.79
N MET A 295 46.31 6.91 14.93
CA MET A 295 45.73 8.25 15.18
C MET A 295 46.44 8.93 16.36
N PRO A 296 46.51 10.27 16.38
CA PRO A 296 47.12 11.06 17.45
C PRO A 296 46.35 10.98 18.77
#